data_AF-A0A652KAL4-F1
#
_entry.id   AF-A0A652KAL4-F1
#
_cell.length_a   1.000
_cell.length_b   1.000
_cell.length_c   1.000
_cell.angle_alpha   90.00
_cell.angle_beta   90.00
_cell.angle_gamma   90.00
#
_symmetry.space_group_name_H-M   'P 1'
#
loop_
_entity.id
_entity.type
_entity.pdbx_description
1 polymer ?
#
loop_
_entity_poly.entity_id
_entity_poly.type
_entity_poly.pdbx_seq_one_letter_code
_entity_poly.pdbx_strand_id
1 'polypeptide(L)'
;MSADTQSAIGPVEGAPHYDVDNPAPFIEAPRKRTGKTPRATRGNFEMIAWLFMRLSGVVLVVLVLGHLLIQLFLDGGVSKIGFAFVAGRWASPFWQVWDLLMLWLAMLHGANGLRTVVNDYAERANTRLWLKGLLYTATVFTILLGTLVIFTFDPNIR
;
A
#
# COMPACT_ATOMS: atom_id res chain seq x y z
N MET A 1 -65.67 -7.67 27.57
CA MET A 1 -64.66 -6.88 26.86
C MET A 1 -63.83 -7.86 26.05
N SER A 2 -64.16 -8.06 24.78
CA SER A 2 -63.40 -8.94 23.88
C SER A 2 -62.52 -8.07 23.00
N ALA A 3 -61.21 -8.29 23.03
CA ALA A 3 -60.24 -7.54 22.26
C ALA A 3 -60.24 -8.03 20.81
N ASP A 4 -60.76 -7.20 19.89
CA ASP A 4 -60.58 -7.39 18.46
C ASP A 4 -59.10 -7.15 18.12
N THR A 5 -58.39 -8.22 17.75
CA THR A 5 -57.03 -8.11 17.23
C THR A 5 -57.14 -7.76 15.75
N GLN A 6 -57.13 -6.46 15.44
CA GLN A 6 -57.00 -6.02 14.05
C GLN A 6 -55.62 -6.46 13.53
N SER A 7 -55.62 -7.42 12.62
CA SER A 7 -54.44 -7.78 11.83
C SER A 7 -53.97 -6.54 11.08
N ALA A 8 -52.72 -6.13 11.32
CA ALA A 8 -52.10 -4.94 10.73
C ALA A 8 -51.71 -5.09 9.24
N ILE A 9 -52.20 -6.15 8.59
CA ILE A 9 -51.85 -6.55 7.23
C ILE A 9 -53.05 -6.20 6.33
N GLY A 10 -52.82 -5.33 5.35
CA GLY A 10 -53.87 -4.80 4.47
C GLY A 10 -54.44 -5.87 3.51
N PRO A 11 -55.64 -5.67 2.93
CA PRO A 11 -56.31 -6.66 2.07
C PRO A 11 -55.50 -7.11 0.83
N VAL A 12 -54.46 -6.35 0.46
CA VAL A 12 -53.60 -6.60 -0.71
C VAL A 12 -52.35 -7.43 -0.41
N GLU A 13 -52.01 -7.64 0.86
CA GLU A 13 -50.80 -8.36 1.28
C GLU A 13 -51.00 -9.88 1.39
N GLY A 14 -52.23 -10.37 1.19
CA GLY A 14 -52.60 -11.79 1.27
C GLY A 14 -52.78 -12.52 -0.07
N ALA A 15 -52.71 -11.81 -1.20
CA ALA A 15 -52.90 -12.42 -2.52
C ALA A 15 -51.56 -12.99 -3.05
N PRO A 16 -51.49 -14.27 -3.45
CA PRO A 16 -50.31 -14.79 -4.13
C PRO A 16 -50.19 -14.08 -5.49
N HIS A 17 -49.25 -13.14 -5.59
CA HIS A 17 -48.99 -12.38 -6.82
C HIS A 17 -48.38 -13.21 -7.96
N TYR A 18 -48.04 -14.46 -7.69
CA TYR A 18 -47.37 -15.36 -8.61
C TYR A 18 -48.07 -16.72 -8.61
N ASP A 19 -48.35 -17.25 -9.80
CA ASP A 19 -48.93 -18.57 -10.02
C ASP A 19 -48.16 -19.33 -11.10
N VAL A 20 -48.70 -20.47 -11.55
CA VAL A 20 -48.06 -21.32 -12.58
C VAL A 20 -48.04 -20.63 -13.95
N ASP A 21 -49.06 -19.82 -14.25
CA ASP A 21 -49.21 -19.11 -15.52
C ASP A 21 -48.53 -17.71 -15.49
N ASN A 22 -48.20 -17.22 -14.30
CA ASN A 22 -47.51 -15.96 -14.00
C ASN A 22 -46.43 -16.18 -12.92
N PRO A 23 -45.32 -16.87 -13.27
CA PRO A 23 -44.24 -17.14 -12.33
C PRO A 23 -43.50 -15.87 -11.91
N ALA A 24 -42.93 -15.88 -10.71
CA ALA A 24 -42.12 -14.78 -10.21
C ALA A 24 -40.96 -14.43 -11.17
N PRO A 25 -40.66 -13.14 -11.38
CA PRO A 25 -39.53 -12.73 -12.21
C PRO A 25 -38.25 -13.40 -11.72
N PHE A 26 -37.47 -13.97 -12.65
CA PHE A 26 -36.16 -14.51 -12.32
C PHE A 26 -35.25 -13.35 -11.89
N ILE A 27 -35.07 -13.20 -10.57
CA ILE A 27 -34.10 -12.27 -10.01
C ILE A 27 -32.73 -12.91 -10.20
N GLU A 28 -32.00 -12.41 -11.19
CA GLU A 28 -30.62 -12.81 -11.38
C GLU A 28 -29.84 -12.52 -10.09
N ALA A 29 -29.16 -13.55 -9.56
CA ALA A 29 -28.45 -13.40 -8.30
C ALA A 29 -27.52 -12.18 -8.39
N PRO A 30 -27.50 -11.27 -7.39
CA PRO A 30 -26.68 -10.05 -7.42
C PRO A 30 -25.18 -10.31 -7.67
N ARG A 31 -24.75 -11.54 -7.46
CA ARG A 31 -23.37 -12.03 -7.56
C ARG A 31 -23.07 -12.75 -8.88
N LYS A 32 -23.98 -12.76 -9.86
CA LYS A 32 -23.72 -13.46 -11.13
C LYS A 32 -22.59 -12.76 -11.87
N ARG A 33 -21.51 -13.51 -12.16
CA ARG A 33 -20.40 -13.01 -12.96
C ARG A 33 -20.89 -12.68 -14.37
N THR A 34 -20.71 -11.44 -14.77
CA THR A 34 -20.89 -10.91 -16.13
C THR A 34 -19.53 -10.71 -16.81
N GLY A 35 -19.53 -10.45 -18.13
CA GLY A 35 -18.31 -10.08 -18.86
C GLY A 35 -17.63 -8.80 -18.35
N LYS A 36 -18.36 -7.97 -17.58
CA LYS A 36 -17.83 -6.77 -16.91
C LYS A 36 -17.23 -7.07 -15.53
N THR A 37 -17.41 -8.28 -15.01
CA THR A 37 -16.90 -8.64 -13.68
C THR A 37 -15.40 -8.95 -13.79
N PRO A 38 -14.52 -8.25 -13.05
CA PRO A 38 -13.09 -8.49 -13.10
C PRO A 38 -12.78 -9.98 -12.93
N ARG A 39 -12.01 -10.56 -13.86
CA ARG A 39 -11.51 -11.92 -13.71
C ARG A 39 -10.55 -11.90 -12.53
N ALA A 40 -10.79 -12.75 -11.52
CA ALA A 40 -9.84 -12.91 -10.44
C ALA A 40 -8.52 -13.37 -11.06
N THR A 41 -7.52 -12.49 -11.10
CA THR A 41 -6.21 -12.79 -11.65
C THR A 41 -5.62 -13.91 -10.79
N ARG A 42 -5.34 -15.07 -11.40
CA ARG A 42 -4.89 -16.32 -10.72
C ARG A 42 -3.48 -16.22 -10.09
N GLY A 43 -2.95 -15.02 -9.88
CA GLY A 43 -1.60 -14.81 -9.36
C GLY A 43 -1.62 -14.45 -7.88
N ASN A 44 -0.68 -15.02 -7.12
CA ASN A 44 -0.44 -14.68 -5.71
C ASN A 44 0.20 -13.29 -5.51
N PHE A 45 0.18 -12.42 -6.53
CA PHE A 45 0.84 -11.12 -6.48
C PHE A 45 0.30 -10.25 -5.34
N GLU A 46 -1.02 -10.16 -5.18
CA GLU A 46 -1.63 -9.40 -4.10
C GLU A 46 -1.29 -9.99 -2.72
N MET A 47 -1.17 -11.32 -2.61
CA MET A 47 -0.72 -11.99 -1.38
C MET A 47 0.75 -11.65 -1.08
N ILE A 48 1.63 -11.69 -2.08
CA ILE A 48 3.06 -11.37 -1.94
C ILE A 48 3.23 -9.90 -1.58
N ALA A 49 2.54 -9.00 -2.28
CA ALA A 49 2.55 -7.56 -2.00
C ALA A 49 2.00 -7.26 -0.60
N TRP A 50 0.93 -7.96 -0.20
CA TRP A 50 0.38 -7.86 1.15
C TRP A 50 1.42 -8.28 2.19
N LEU A 51 2.02 -9.46 2.04
CA LEU A 51 3.00 -10.00 2.97
C LEU A 51 4.23 -9.09 3.06
N PHE A 52 4.72 -8.62 1.91
CA PHE A 52 5.82 -7.67 1.82
C PHE A 52 5.55 -6.42 2.66
N MET A 53 4.37 -5.78 2.55
CA MET A 53 4.05 -4.58 3.34
C MET A 53 4.11 -4.83 4.85
N ARG A 54 3.70 -6.02 5.32
CA ARG A 54 3.69 -6.34 6.76
C ARG A 54 5.11 -6.58 7.26
N LEU A 55 5.83 -7.47 6.59
CA LEU A 55 7.20 -7.83 7.00
C LEU A 55 8.15 -6.64 6.87
N SER A 56 8.10 -5.91 5.75
CA SER A 56 8.92 -4.70 5.58
C SER A 56 8.57 -3.62 6.59
N GLY A 57 7.29 -3.44 6.94
CA GLY A 57 6.87 -2.47 7.96
C GLY A 57 7.51 -2.76 9.32
N VAL A 58 7.48 -4.02 9.78
CA VAL A 58 8.11 -4.42 11.05
C VAL A 58 9.62 -4.17 11.04
N VAL A 59 10.30 -4.54 9.95
CA VAL A 59 11.74 -4.29 9.82
C VAL A 59 12.04 -2.78 9.77
N LEU A 60 11.23 -2.01 9.05
CA LEU A 60 11.38 -0.56 8.93
C LEU A 60 11.18 0.17 10.25
N VAL A 61 10.33 -0.32 11.17
CA VAL A 61 10.23 0.26 12.52
C VAL A 61 11.59 0.29 13.20
N VAL A 62 12.35 -0.82 13.16
CA VAL A 62 13.68 -0.88 13.77
C VAL A 62 14.67 -0.02 12.99
N LEU A 63 14.71 -0.15 11.67
CA LEU A 63 15.67 0.57 10.82
C LEU A 63 15.50 2.09 10.91
N VAL A 64 14.26 2.57 10.72
CA VAL A 64 13.95 4.00 10.66
C VAL A 64 14.03 4.62 12.06
N LEU A 65 13.48 4.00 13.11
CA LEU A 65 13.58 4.57 14.46
C LEU A 65 15.02 4.56 14.95
N GLY A 66 15.80 3.50 14.69
CA GLY A 66 17.22 3.49 14.99
C GLY A 66 17.97 4.60 14.25
N HIS A 67 17.66 4.83 12.97
CA HIS A 67 18.22 5.92 12.19
C HIS A 67 17.85 7.30 12.74
N LEU A 68 16.58 7.54 13.06
CA LEU A 68 16.14 8.80 13.65
C LEU A 68 16.77 9.03 15.02
N LEU A 69 16.90 8.00 15.85
CA LEU A 69 17.50 8.09 17.18
C LEU A 69 18.96 8.58 17.10
N ILE A 70 19.80 7.93 16.30
CA ILE A 70 21.23 8.25 16.21
C ILE A 70 21.50 9.58 15.52
N GLN A 71 20.64 9.97 14.56
CA GLN A 71 20.78 11.20 13.79
C GLN A 71 20.25 12.42 14.56
N LEU A 72 19.10 12.28 15.24
CA LEU A 72 18.38 13.42 15.84
C LEU A 72 18.63 13.58 17.34
N PHE A 73 18.71 12.49 18.10
CA PHE A 73 18.68 12.55 19.57
C PHE A 73 20.03 12.34 20.24
N LEU A 74 20.92 11.55 19.64
CA LEU A 74 22.24 11.26 20.23
C LEU A 74 23.31 12.28 19.83
N ASP A 75 24.33 12.41 20.67
CA ASP A 75 25.61 13.14 20.45
C ASP A 75 25.50 14.53 19.80
N GLY A 76 24.51 15.34 20.20
CA GLY A 76 24.32 16.69 19.65
C GLY A 76 23.38 16.79 18.45
N GLY A 77 22.75 15.67 18.07
CA GLY A 77 21.68 15.62 17.06
C GLY A 77 22.12 16.09 15.68
N VAL A 78 21.25 16.82 14.99
CA VAL A 78 21.48 17.27 13.59
C VAL A 78 22.71 18.16 13.42
N SER A 79 23.16 18.82 14.49
CA SER A 79 24.30 19.75 14.42
C SER A 79 25.64 19.07 14.14
N LYS A 80 25.76 17.77 14.45
CA LYS A 80 26.97 16.96 14.20
C LYS A 80 27.02 16.38 12.79
N ILE A 81 25.90 16.40 12.07
CA ILE A 81 25.77 15.73 10.77
C ILE A 81 26.51 16.55 9.72
N GLY A 82 27.56 15.96 9.16
CA GLY A 82 28.35 16.53 8.08
C GLY A 82 29.15 15.45 7.36
N PHE A 83 30.00 15.85 6.43
CA PHE A 83 30.78 14.91 5.60
C PHE A 83 31.62 13.94 6.45
N ALA A 84 32.37 14.46 7.44
CA ALA A 84 33.24 13.65 8.29
C ALA A 84 32.46 12.61 9.12
N PHE A 85 31.25 12.98 9.59
CA PHE A 85 30.37 12.07 10.31
C PHE A 85 29.87 10.95 9.40
N VAL A 86 29.42 11.27 8.18
CA VAL A 86 28.98 10.28 7.19
C VAL A 86 30.15 9.37 6.80
N ALA A 87 31.32 9.94 6.54
CA ALA A 87 32.54 9.21 6.20
C ALA A 87 32.94 8.23 7.32
N GLY A 88 32.94 8.67 8.57
CA GLY A 88 33.25 7.82 9.72
C GLY A 88 32.24 6.69 9.90
N ARG A 89 30.95 6.97 9.69
CA ARG A 89 29.87 5.96 9.77
C ARG A 89 30.00 4.93 8.63
N TRP A 90 30.15 5.40 7.40
CA TRP A 90 30.28 4.52 6.23
C TRP A 90 31.65 3.85 6.11
N ALA A 91 32.61 4.15 6.98
CA ALA A 91 33.82 3.33 7.13
C ALA A 91 33.52 1.91 7.64
N SER A 92 32.37 1.69 8.29
CA SER A 92 31.91 0.36 8.71
C SER A 92 30.88 -0.23 7.73
N PRO A 93 31.09 -1.46 7.23
CA PRO A 93 30.11 -2.15 6.36
C PRO A 93 28.74 -2.31 7.01
N PHE A 94 28.68 -2.41 8.34
CA PHE A 94 27.42 -2.54 9.06
C PHE A 94 26.47 -1.37 8.76
N TRP A 95 26.98 -0.13 8.78
CA TRP A 95 26.16 1.05 8.53
C TRP A 95 25.80 1.23 7.06
N GLN A 96 26.68 0.83 6.14
CA GLN A 96 26.35 0.80 4.72
C GLN A 96 25.18 -0.15 4.45
N VAL A 97 25.21 -1.36 5.02
CA VAL A 97 24.12 -2.34 4.88
C VAL A 97 22.84 -1.86 5.56
N TRP A 98 22.93 -1.25 6.74
CA TRP A 98 21.79 -0.66 7.43
C TRP A 98 21.08 0.39 6.58
N ASP A 99 21.84 1.36 6.05
CA ASP A 99 21.30 2.45 5.24
C ASP A 99 20.81 1.94 3.86
N LEU A 100 21.48 0.96 3.26
CA LEU A 100 21.06 0.31 2.01
C LEU A 100 19.74 -0.47 2.18
N LEU A 101 19.63 -1.29 3.23
CA LEU A 101 18.39 -2.03 3.52
C LEU A 101 17.23 -1.08 3.78
N MET A 102 17.47 -0.01 4.53
CA MET A 102 16.44 1.00 4.78
C MET A 102 16.03 1.72 3.49
N LEU A 103 16.98 2.13 2.65
CA LEU A 103 16.71 2.74 1.35
C LEU A 103 15.78 1.85 0.52
N TRP A 104 16.17 0.60 0.32
CA TRP A 104 15.40 -0.34 -0.52
C TRP A 104 14.04 -0.65 0.09
N LEU A 105 13.98 -1.00 1.37
CA LEU A 105 12.72 -1.34 2.03
C LEU A 105 11.78 -0.15 2.11
N ALA A 106 12.26 1.04 2.49
CA ALA A 106 11.42 2.23 2.61
C ALA A 106 10.88 2.68 1.25
N MET A 107 11.72 2.68 0.20
CA MET A 107 11.29 3.05 -1.14
C MET A 107 10.27 2.06 -1.71
N LEU A 108 10.51 0.75 -1.58
CA LEU A 108 9.57 -0.26 -2.07
C LEU A 108 8.27 -0.30 -1.26
N HIS A 109 8.35 -0.15 0.07
CA HIS A 109 7.18 -0.07 0.96
C HIS A 109 6.34 1.17 0.64
N GLY A 110 6.98 2.34 0.55
CA GLY A 110 6.33 3.60 0.21
C GLY A 110 5.73 3.58 -1.21
N ALA A 111 6.45 3.05 -2.19
CA ALA A 111 5.95 2.96 -3.57
C ALA A 111 4.75 2.02 -3.70
N ASN A 112 4.75 0.88 -3.00
CA ASN A 112 3.60 -0.02 -3.01
C ASN A 112 2.39 0.57 -2.26
N GLY A 113 2.62 1.26 -1.13
CA GLY A 113 1.57 2.00 -0.42
C GLY A 113 0.96 3.10 -1.30
N LEU A 114 1.78 3.94 -1.92
CA LEU A 114 1.31 5.03 -2.78
C LEU A 114 0.66 4.51 -4.07
N ARG A 115 1.09 3.35 -4.60
CA ARG A 115 0.38 2.68 -5.71
C ARG A 115 -1.08 2.40 -5.33
N THR A 116 -1.33 1.90 -4.12
CA THR A 116 -2.69 1.63 -3.61
C THR A 116 -3.49 2.93 -3.50
N VAL A 117 -2.91 3.97 -2.88
CA VAL A 117 -3.54 5.30 -2.81
C VAL A 117 -3.89 5.83 -4.21
N VAL A 118 -2.97 5.75 -5.17
CA VAL A 118 -3.24 6.19 -6.56
C VAL A 118 -4.36 5.36 -7.20
N ASN A 119 -4.44 4.07 -6.93
CA ASN A 119 -5.53 3.24 -7.46
C ASN A 119 -6.90 3.61 -6.89
N ASP A 120 -6.93 4.01 -5.62
CA ASP A 120 -8.17 4.28 -4.88
C ASP A 120 -8.67 5.71 -5.13
N TYR A 121 -7.76 6.68 -5.27
CA TYR A 121 -8.11 8.10 -5.36
C TYR A 121 -8.04 8.70 -6.78
N ALA A 122 -7.30 8.11 -7.73
CA ALA A 122 -7.21 8.66 -9.09
C ALA A 122 -8.36 8.18 -9.98
N GLU A 123 -9.44 8.97 -10.07
CA GLU A 123 -10.65 8.61 -10.83
C GLU A 123 -10.39 8.46 -12.34
N ARG A 124 -9.59 9.36 -12.93
CA ARG A 124 -9.31 9.37 -14.38
C ARG A 124 -8.17 8.43 -14.75
N ALA A 125 -8.34 7.64 -15.81
CA ALA A 125 -7.34 6.70 -16.30
C ALA A 125 -5.99 7.37 -16.64
N ASN A 126 -6.03 8.51 -17.34
CA ASN A 126 -4.82 9.25 -17.70
C ASN A 126 -4.06 9.77 -16.47
N THR A 127 -4.78 10.31 -15.48
CA THR A 127 -4.18 10.77 -14.22
C THR A 127 -3.51 9.61 -13.49
N ARG A 128 -4.18 8.45 -13.40
CA ARG A 128 -3.62 7.25 -12.78
C ARG A 128 -2.36 6.75 -13.49
N LEU A 129 -2.33 6.80 -14.81
CA LEU A 129 -1.16 6.42 -15.62
C LEU A 129 0.03 7.33 -15.30
N TRP A 130 -0.16 8.66 -15.34
CA TRP A 130 0.90 9.62 -15.07
C TRP A 130 1.42 9.54 -13.63
N LEU A 131 0.51 9.44 -12.65
CA LEU A 131 0.89 9.33 -11.24
C LEU A 131 1.72 8.07 -10.97
N LYS A 132 1.34 6.93 -11.53
CA LYS A 132 2.13 5.70 -11.42
C LYS A 132 3.46 5.79 -12.17
N GLY A 133 3.47 6.37 -13.37
CA GLY A 133 4.68 6.58 -14.15
C GLY A 133 5.70 7.42 -13.38
N LEU A 134 5.27 8.54 -12.81
CA LEU A 134 6.11 9.39 -11.97
C LEU A 134 6.57 8.65 -10.71
N LEU A 135 5.66 7.98 -10.01
CA LEU A 135 5.98 7.20 -8.81
C LEU A 135 7.07 6.17 -9.07
N TYR A 136 6.93 5.35 -10.11
CA TYR A 136 7.92 4.32 -10.42
C TYR A 136 9.24 4.91 -10.89
N THR A 137 9.20 5.97 -11.69
CA THR A 137 10.42 6.67 -12.14
C THR A 137 11.19 7.23 -10.96
N ALA A 138 10.52 8.00 -10.09
CA ALA A 138 11.13 8.55 -8.89
C ALA A 138 11.67 7.46 -7.95
N THR A 139 10.91 6.37 -7.78
CA THR A 139 11.31 5.24 -6.93
C THR A 139 12.60 4.59 -7.44
N VAL A 140 12.63 4.23 -8.72
CA VAL A 140 13.80 3.59 -9.35
C VAL A 140 14.99 4.54 -9.34
N PHE A 141 14.77 5.80 -9.71
CA PHE A 141 15.83 6.81 -9.72
C PHE A 141 16.47 6.97 -8.34
N THR A 142 15.68 7.13 -7.28
CA THR A 142 16.19 7.29 -5.91
C THR A 142 16.91 6.04 -5.41
N ILE A 143 16.38 4.84 -5.68
CA ILE A 143 17.04 3.58 -5.31
C ILE A 143 18.40 3.48 -6.00
N LEU A 144 18.46 3.71 -7.31
CA LEU A 144 19.70 3.59 -8.07
C LEU A 144 20.72 4.66 -7.65
N LEU A 145 20.28 5.91 -7.53
CA LEU A 145 21.15 7.01 -7.10
C LEU A 145 21.68 6.77 -5.69
N GLY A 146 20.83 6.41 -4.73
CA GLY A 146 21.25 6.13 -3.35
C GLY A 146 22.18 4.92 -3.26
N THR A 147 21.88 3.86 -4.01
CA THR A 147 22.74 2.66 -4.08
C THR A 147 24.10 3.01 -4.68
N LEU A 148 24.12 3.78 -5.77
CA LEU A 148 25.37 4.28 -6.38
C LEU A 148 26.18 5.07 -5.34
N VAL A 149 25.56 6.05 -4.70
CA VAL A 149 26.23 6.90 -3.69
C VAL A 149 26.85 6.08 -2.57
N ILE A 150 26.16 5.06 -2.05
CA ILE A 150 26.70 4.20 -0.98
C ILE A 150 27.95 3.44 -1.46
N PHE A 151 27.91 2.86 -2.66
CA PHE A 151 29.01 2.02 -3.16
C PHE A 151 30.16 2.79 -3.80
N THR A 152 29.92 4.01 -4.28
CA THR A 152 30.95 4.86 -4.90
C THR A 152 31.42 5.97 -3.97
N PHE A 153 31.06 5.93 -2.68
CA PHE A 153 31.52 6.92 -1.71
C PHE A 153 33.02 6.77 -1.45
N ASP A 154 33.77 7.85 -1.67
CA ASP A 154 35.19 7.94 -1.32
C ASP A 154 35.38 8.99 -0.22
N PRO A 155 35.85 8.62 0.99
CA PRO A 155 36.14 9.57 2.06
C PRO A 155 37.43 10.39 1.85
N ASN A 156 38.29 10.02 0.89
CA ASN A 156 39.63 10.60 0.69
C ASN A 156 39.72 11.57 -0.49
N ILE A 157 38.58 12.02 -1.02
CA ILE A 157 38.52 13.08 -2.02
C ILE A 157 39.17 14.36 -1.46
N ARG A 158 40.18 14.84 -2.20
CA ARG A 158 40.94 16.06 -1.90
C ARG A 158 40.18 17.31 -2.29
#